data_AF-A0A8J7CHZ3-F1
#
_entry.id   AF-A0A8J7CHZ3-F1
#
_cell.length_a   1.000
_cell.length_b   1.000
_cell.length_c   1.000
_cell.angle_alpha   90.00
_cell.angle_beta   90.00
_cell.angle_gamma   90.00
#
_symmetry.space_group_name_H-M   'P 1'
#
loop_
_entity.id
_entity.type
_entity.pdbx_description
1 polymer ?
#
loop_
_entity_poly.entity_id
_entity_poly.type
_entity_poly.pdbx_seq_one_letter_code
_entity_poly.pdbx_strand_id
1 'polypeptide(L)'
;MNSNNHGIDRRRFTAFFAGFGLAATALPRLLWAEVEKTGGVSKEALAGAERLAGLDFSDDERELMLKGLDELRSDYEKLREVPLDNSVAPAFHFDPVLPGMEISERPLTARVSRPRLTARPSDDAELAFLPVTELGNLIRIGEISSVELTTLYLERLKRHDAELHCVITLTEERAMEQASRADRELARGVWRGPLHGVPWGAKDLLAVRGYPTTWGAAPFKEQNVDEDATVVQRLDEAVA
;
A
#
# COMPACT_ATOMS: atom_id res chain seq x y z
N MET A 1 -51.86 23.27 23.64
CA MET A 1 -51.17 23.46 22.36
C MET A 1 -50.01 22.47 22.30
N ASN A 2 -50.15 21.34 21.61
CA ASN A 2 -49.01 20.49 21.26
C ASN A 2 -49.20 20.09 19.79
N SER A 3 -48.36 20.67 18.95
CA SER A 3 -48.34 20.52 17.50
C SER A 3 -47.95 19.10 17.12
N ASN A 4 -48.88 18.38 16.49
CA ASN A 4 -48.58 17.16 15.76
C ASN A 4 -47.63 17.48 14.61
N ASN A 5 -46.33 17.26 14.83
CA ASN A 5 -45.33 17.31 13.78
C ASN A 5 -45.53 16.09 12.87
N HIS A 6 -46.31 16.27 11.79
CA HIS A 6 -46.59 15.25 10.76
C HIS A 6 -45.38 15.10 9.82
N GLY A 7 -44.19 14.89 10.38
CA GLY A 7 -43.00 14.53 9.61
C GLY A 7 -43.17 13.15 9.00
N ILE A 8 -42.81 13.01 7.72
CA ILE A 8 -42.74 11.71 7.05
C ILE A 8 -41.63 10.88 7.73
N ASP A 9 -42.02 9.87 8.52
CA ASP A 9 -41.08 8.87 9.03
C ASP A 9 -40.66 7.91 7.91
N ARG A 10 -39.39 7.51 7.90
CA ARG A 10 -38.77 6.56 6.96
C ARG A 10 -39.64 5.33 6.73
N ARG A 11 -40.25 4.75 7.77
CA ARG A 11 -41.14 3.58 7.62
C ARG A 11 -42.37 3.87 6.76
N ARG A 12 -43.00 5.04 6.96
CA ARG A 12 -44.16 5.47 6.15
C ARG A 12 -43.75 5.81 4.73
N PHE A 13 -42.59 6.45 4.55
CA PHE A 13 -42.02 6.71 3.24
C PHE A 13 -41.77 5.41 2.46
N THR A 14 -41.03 4.46 3.03
CA THR A 14 -40.70 3.21 2.35
C THR A 14 -41.96 2.37 2.05
N ALA A 15 -42.92 2.32 2.97
CA ALA A 15 -44.19 1.60 2.74
C ALA A 15 -45.04 2.23 1.63
N PHE A 16 -45.11 3.56 1.58
CA PHE A 16 -45.82 4.29 0.53
C PHE A 16 -45.18 4.03 -0.85
N PHE A 17 -43.86 4.18 -0.98
CA PHE A 17 -43.17 4.00 -2.26
C PHE A 17 -43.09 2.53 -2.71
N ALA A 18 -43.04 1.58 -1.78
CA ALA A 18 -43.11 0.15 -2.09
C ALA A 18 -44.51 -0.26 -2.58
N GLY A 19 -45.57 0.27 -1.96
CA GLY A 19 -46.96 -0.04 -2.31
C GLY A 19 -47.37 0.38 -3.73
N PHE A 20 -46.72 1.41 -4.29
CA PHE A 20 -46.96 1.87 -5.67
C PHE A 20 -45.95 1.31 -6.69
N GLY A 21 -45.02 0.42 -6.28
CA GLY A 21 -43.94 -0.07 -7.15
C GLY A 21 -42.92 1.00 -7.55
N LEU A 22 -43.07 2.24 -7.04
CA LEU A 22 -42.24 3.39 -7.36
C LEU A 22 -40.84 3.26 -6.78
N ALA A 23 -40.68 2.56 -5.65
CA ALA A 23 -39.37 2.33 -5.03
C ALA A 23 -38.39 1.55 -5.91
N ALA A 24 -38.88 0.64 -6.76
CA ALA A 24 -38.03 -0.29 -7.52
C ALA A 24 -37.79 0.14 -8.98
N THR A 25 -38.72 0.87 -9.62
CA THR A 25 -38.65 1.15 -11.07
C THR A 25 -38.67 2.63 -11.43
N ALA A 26 -39.49 3.45 -10.75
CA ALA A 26 -39.65 4.86 -11.10
C ALA A 26 -38.64 5.76 -10.38
N LEU A 27 -38.47 5.57 -9.07
CA LEU A 27 -37.57 6.38 -8.26
C LEU A 27 -36.09 6.20 -8.66
N PRO A 28 -35.57 4.98 -8.89
CA PRO A 28 -34.18 4.82 -9.35
C PRO A 28 -33.95 5.45 -10.72
N ARG A 29 -34.94 5.39 -11.63
CA ARG A 29 -34.82 5.99 -12.98
C ARG A 29 -34.92 7.50 -12.95
N LEU A 30 -35.78 8.08 -12.10
CA LEU A 30 -35.86 9.52 -11.89
C LEU A 30 -34.60 10.07 -11.24
N LEU A 31 -34.06 9.37 -10.24
CA LEU A 31 -32.77 9.71 -9.63
C LEU A 31 -31.63 9.61 -10.65
N TRP A 32 -31.60 8.54 -11.46
CA TRP A 32 -30.62 8.39 -12.54
C TRP A 32 -30.70 9.52 -13.56
N ALA A 33 -31.90 9.88 -14.01
CA ALA A 33 -32.11 10.99 -14.94
C ALA A 33 -31.72 12.36 -14.34
N GLU A 34 -31.85 12.54 -13.02
CA GLU A 34 -31.37 13.76 -12.35
C GLU A 34 -29.85 13.78 -12.23
N VAL A 35 -29.22 12.64 -11.96
CA VAL A 35 -27.76 12.46 -11.95
C VAL A 35 -27.15 12.64 -13.35
N GLU A 36 -27.84 12.24 -14.41
CA GLU A 36 -27.38 12.49 -15.79
C GLU A 36 -27.36 13.99 -16.14
N LYS A 37 -28.29 14.79 -15.58
CA LYS A 37 -28.34 16.23 -15.82
C LYS A 37 -27.17 16.99 -15.19
N THR A 38 -26.60 16.48 -14.11
CA THR A 38 -25.49 17.16 -13.40
C THR A 38 -24.14 17.00 -14.09
N GLY A 39 -24.02 16.13 -15.10
CA GLY A 39 -22.84 16.03 -15.97
C GLY A 39 -21.56 15.45 -15.32
N GLY A 40 -21.49 15.38 -13.99
CA GLY A 40 -20.30 14.99 -13.23
C GLY A 40 -20.62 14.68 -11.77
N VAL A 41 -19.65 14.12 -11.04
CA VAL A 41 -19.72 14.06 -9.57
C VAL A 41 -19.39 15.46 -9.05
N SER A 42 -20.33 16.11 -8.35
CA SER A 42 -20.12 17.46 -7.80
C SER A 42 -19.82 17.42 -6.30
N LYS A 43 -19.30 18.52 -5.75
CA LYS A 43 -19.10 18.65 -4.29
C LYS A 43 -20.43 18.54 -3.54
N GLU A 44 -21.51 19.04 -4.11
CA GLU A 44 -22.85 18.96 -3.54
C GLU A 44 -23.37 17.52 -3.54
N ALA A 45 -23.10 16.76 -4.60
CA ALA A 45 -23.42 15.34 -4.67
C ALA A 45 -22.65 14.54 -3.60
N LEU A 46 -21.36 14.86 -3.41
CA LEU A 46 -20.54 14.27 -2.34
C LEU A 46 -21.08 14.61 -0.95
N ALA A 47 -21.42 15.88 -0.71
CA ALA A 47 -22.01 16.32 0.55
C ALA A 47 -23.37 15.68 0.84
N GLY A 48 -24.12 15.28 -0.19
CA GLY A 48 -25.33 14.48 -0.05
C GLY A 48 -25.02 13.03 0.31
N ALA A 49 -24.05 12.42 -0.37
CA ALA A 49 -23.68 11.02 -0.20
C ALA A 49 -23.01 10.73 1.16
N GLU A 50 -22.12 11.61 1.62
CA GLU A 50 -21.43 11.46 2.92
C GLU A 50 -22.43 11.43 4.09
N ARG A 51 -23.46 12.29 4.05
CA ARG A 51 -24.55 12.31 5.04
C ARG A 51 -25.35 11.01 5.05
N LEU A 52 -25.57 10.42 3.88
CA LEU A 52 -26.25 9.12 3.77
C LEU A 52 -25.37 7.98 4.31
N ALA A 53 -24.06 8.05 4.06
CA ALA A 53 -23.08 7.08 4.48
C ALA A 53 -22.68 7.21 5.96
N GLY A 54 -23.02 8.33 6.62
CA GLY A 54 -22.59 8.63 7.99
C GLY A 54 -21.10 8.99 8.07
N LEU A 55 -20.58 9.63 7.02
CA LEU A 55 -19.19 10.08 6.91
C LEU A 55 -19.17 11.62 6.88
N ASP A 56 -18.09 12.20 7.40
CA ASP A 56 -17.86 13.64 7.40
C ASP A 56 -16.49 13.93 6.78
N PHE A 57 -16.47 14.69 5.69
CA PHE A 57 -15.25 15.14 5.01
C PHE A 57 -15.15 16.67 5.06
N SER A 58 -13.92 17.19 5.06
CA SER A 58 -13.62 18.60 4.84
C SER A 58 -13.80 18.99 3.36
N ASP A 59 -13.87 20.29 3.08
CA ASP A 59 -13.98 20.78 1.70
C ASP A 59 -12.76 20.43 0.83
N ASP A 60 -11.57 20.41 1.43
CA ASP A 60 -10.32 20.03 0.77
C ASP A 60 -10.31 18.53 0.43
N GLU A 61 -10.77 17.67 1.37
CA GLU A 61 -10.93 16.23 1.12
C GLU A 61 -11.98 15.96 0.03
N ARG A 62 -13.09 16.71 0.03
CA ARG A 62 -14.10 16.62 -1.06
C ARG A 62 -13.49 17.00 -2.40
N GLU A 63 -12.67 18.04 -2.45
CA GLU A 63 -12.00 18.45 -3.69
C GLU A 63 -10.99 17.42 -4.19
N LEU A 64 -10.21 16.82 -3.29
CA LEU A 64 -9.30 15.73 -3.63
C LEU A 64 -10.04 14.51 -4.19
N MET A 65 -11.22 14.19 -3.63
CA MET A 65 -12.03 13.05 -4.09
C MET A 65 -12.60 13.22 -5.49
N LEU A 66 -12.95 14.45 -5.92
CA LEU A 66 -13.59 14.71 -7.21
C LEU A 66 -12.83 14.08 -8.38
N LYS A 67 -11.50 14.30 -8.42
CA LYS A 67 -10.65 13.76 -9.47
C LYS A 67 -10.69 12.24 -9.53
N GLY A 68 -10.54 11.58 -8.38
CA GLY A 68 -10.57 10.12 -8.31
C GLY A 68 -11.95 9.54 -8.67
N LEU A 69 -13.03 10.24 -8.31
CA LEU A 69 -14.39 9.81 -8.63
C LEU A 69 -14.73 9.97 -10.10
N ASP A 70 -14.24 11.03 -10.75
CA ASP A 70 -14.38 11.21 -12.19
C ASP A 70 -13.55 10.18 -12.97
N GLU A 71 -12.33 9.86 -12.51
CA GLU A 71 -11.51 8.77 -13.07
C GLU A 71 -12.23 7.42 -12.94
N LEU A 72 -12.72 7.07 -11.74
CA LEU A 72 -13.50 5.85 -11.51
C LEU A 72 -14.75 5.78 -12.39
N ARG A 73 -15.48 6.90 -12.53
CA ARG A 73 -16.65 6.97 -13.39
C ARG A 73 -16.29 6.68 -14.84
N SER A 74 -15.24 7.32 -15.36
CA SER A 74 -14.75 7.08 -16.72
C SER A 74 -14.39 5.62 -16.94
N ASP A 75 -13.75 4.99 -15.96
CA ASP A 75 -13.39 3.58 -16.05
C ASP A 75 -14.60 2.65 -16.00
N TYR A 76 -15.62 2.97 -15.19
CA TYR A 76 -16.89 2.24 -15.23
C TYR A 76 -17.64 2.41 -16.55
N GLU A 77 -17.62 3.59 -17.17
CA GLU A 77 -18.22 3.83 -18.48
C GLU A 77 -17.54 2.95 -19.54
N LYS A 78 -16.21 2.92 -19.58
CA LYS A 78 -15.44 2.02 -20.47
C LYS A 78 -15.74 0.54 -20.20
N LEU A 79 -15.84 0.13 -18.93
CA LEU A 79 -16.17 -1.26 -18.58
C LEU A 79 -17.57 -1.66 -19.05
N ARG A 80 -18.55 -0.73 -19.01
CA ARG A 80 -19.92 -0.97 -19.46
C ARG A 80 -20.04 -1.05 -20.99
N GLU A 81 -19.09 -0.49 -21.73
CA GLU A 81 -19.01 -0.65 -23.18
C GLU A 81 -18.60 -2.07 -23.59
N VAL A 82 -18.00 -2.84 -22.67
CA VAL A 82 -17.63 -4.24 -22.91
C VAL A 82 -18.88 -5.12 -22.81
N PRO A 83 -19.35 -5.75 -23.91
CA PRO A 83 -20.52 -6.61 -23.87
C PRO A 83 -20.18 -7.92 -23.17
N LEU A 84 -20.75 -8.14 -21.99
CA LEU A 84 -20.65 -9.39 -21.24
C LEU A 84 -22.05 -10.01 -21.13
N ASP A 85 -22.21 -11.20 -21.69
CA ASP A 85 -23.45 -11.95 -21.56
C ASP A 85 -23.62 -12.42 -20.10
N ASN A 86 -24.85 -12.42 -19.57
CA ASN A 86 -25.13 -12.88 -18.20
C ASN A 86 -24.78 -14.36 -17.97
N SER A 87 -24.59 -15.15 -19.03
CA SER A 87 -24.09 -16.52 -18.99
C SER A 87 -22.57 -16.62 -18.77
N VAL A 88 -21.83 -15.51 -18.93
CA VAL A 88 -20.41 -15.45 -18.63
C VAL A 88 -20.24 -15.51 -17.12
N ALA A 89 -19.72 -16.64 -16.63
CA ALA A 89 -19.40 -16.79 -15.22
C ALA A 89 -18.40 -15.71 -14.78
N PRO A 90 -18.55 -15.13 -13.57
CA PRO A 90 -17.55 -14.20 -13.06
C PRO A 90 -16.18 -14.89 -12.97
N ALA A 91 -15.11 -14.14 -13.13
CA ALA A 91 -13.75 -14.67 -13.07
C ALA A 91 -13.45 -15.20 -11.65
N PHE A 92 -13.59 -16.50 -11.45
CA PHE A 92 -13.18 -17.18 -10.21
C PHE A 92 -11.68 -17.50 -10.18
N HIS A 93 -11.01 -17.37 -11.32
CA HIS A 93 -9.59 -17.66 -11.49
C HIS A 93 -8.92 -16.48 -12.19
N PHE A 94 -7.97 -15.84 -11.50
CA PHE A 94 -7.06 -14.90 -12.13
C PHE A 94 -5.95 -15.69 -12.81
N ASP A 95 -6.00 -15.76 -14.14
CA ASP A 95 -4.93 -16.33 -14.95
C ASP A 95 -4.11 -15.18 -15.58
N PRO A 96 -2.88 -14.90 -15.11
CA PRO A 96 -2.03 -13.88 -15.71
C PRO A 96 -1.41 -14.34 -17.04
N VAL A 97 -1.64 -15.59 -17.48
CA VAL A 97 -1.12 -16.13 -18.73
C VAL A 97 -1.86 -15.50 -19.91
N LEU A 98 -1.15 -14.73 -20.73
CA LEU A 98 -1.71 -14.16 -21.96
C LEU A 98 -1.97 -15.25 -23.01
N PRO A 99 -2.94 -15.09 -23.94
CA PRO A 99 -3.13 -16.04 -25.04
C PRO A 99 -1.84 -16.28 -25.83
N GLY A 100 -1.38 -17.55 -25.87
CA GLY A 100 -0.13 -17.94 -26.52
C GLY A 100 1.14 -17.76 -25.67
N MET A 101 1.04 -17.31 -24.43
CA MET A 101 2.15 -17.26 -23.48
C MET A 101 2.36 -18.65 -22.86
N GLU A 102 3.57 -19.20 -22.98
CA GLU A 102 3.98 -20.37 -22.22
C GLU A 102 4.76 -19.91 -20.97
N ILE A 103 4.24 -20.20 -19.78
CA ILE A 103 5.01 -20.00 -18.54
C ILE A 103 6.02 -21.13 -18.43
N SER A 104 7.30 -20.77 -18.51
CA SER A 104 8.39 -21.71 -18.28
C SER A 104 8.36 -22.22 -16.83
N GLU A 105 8.17 -23.52 -16.65
CA GLU A 105 8.35 -24.20 -15.36
C GLU A 105 9.83 -24.37 -14.95
N ARG A 106 10.77 -24.00 -15.83
CA ARG A 106 12.20 -24.12 -15.53
C ARG A 106 12.55 -23.19 -14.36
N PRO A 107 13.30 -23.68 -13.37
CA PRO A 107 13.83 -22.84 -12.31
C PRO A 107 14.65 -21.68 -12.91
N LEU A 108 14.26 -20.46 -12.57
CA LEU A 108 15.05 -19.28 -12.93
C LEU A 108 16.29 -19.24 -12.05
N THR A 109 17.47 -19.30 -12.66
CA THR A 109 18.73 -19.01 -11.95
C THR A 109 18.94 -17.50 -11.91
N ALA A 110 18.97 -16.93 -10.71
CA ALA A 110 19.30 -15.52 -10.53
C ALA A 110 20.74 -15.24 -10.98
N ARG A 111 20.92 -14.33 -11.93
CA ARG A 111 22.23 -13.84 -12.35
C ARG A 111 22.50 -12.50 -11.67
N VAL A 112 23.49 -12.48 -10.78
CA VAL A 112 23.92 -11.24 -10.13
C VAL A 112 24.56 -10.32 -11.17
N SER A 113 24.09 -9.08 -11.26
CA SER A 113 24.67 -8.04 -12.10
C SER A 113 26.09 -7.72 -11.65
N ARG A 114 26.96 -7.35 -12.60
CA ARG A 114 28.30 -6.89 -12.25
C ARG A 114 28.21 -5.50 -11.61
N PRO A 115 28.79 -5.29 -10.42
CA PRO A 115 28.85 -3.97 -9.83
C PRO A 115 29.74 -3.07 -10.69
N ARG A 116 29.41 -1.77 -10.71
CA ARG A 116 30.12 -0.75 -11.49
C ARG A 116 31.02 0.09 -10.62
N LEU A 117 30.66 0.30 -9.36
CA LEU A 117 31.40 1.13 -8.43
C LEU A 117 32.43 0.30 -7.68
N THR A 118 33.63 0.84 -7.57
CA THR A 118 34.75 0.26 -6.82
C THR A 118 35.22 1.16 -5.68
N ALA A 119 34.56 2.29 -5.46
CA ALA A 119 34.90 3.27 -4.45
C ALA A 119 33.64 3.91 -3.88
N ARG A 120 33.68 4.26 -2.60
CA ARG A 120 32.60 5.03 -1.96
C ARG A 120 32.46 6.42 -2.64
N PRO A 121 31.25 6.87 -2.99
CA PRO A 121 31.02 8.26 -3.40
C PRO A 121 31.44 9.25 -2.31
N SER A 122 31.84 10.47 -2.70
CA SER A 122 32.25 11.50 -1.74
C SER A 122 31.09 12.09 -0.93
N ASP A 123 29.85 11.96 -1.43
CA ASP A 123 28.65 12.50 -0.81
C ASP A 123 27.75 11.39 -0.27
N ASP A 124 27.27 11.58 0.96
CA ASP A 124 26.39 10.65 1.65
C ASP A 124 24.99 10.61 1.01
N ALA A 125 24.54 11.70 0.39
CA ALA A 125 23.28 11.68 -0.34
C ALA A 125 23.41 10.78 -1.59
N GLU A 126 24.51 10.89 -2.34
CA GLU A 126 24.78 9.98 -3.47
C GLU A 126 24.84 8.52 -3.02
N LEU A 127 25.57 8.23 -1.93
CA LEU A 127 25.65 6.89 -1.34
C LEU A 127 24.25 6.35 -1.00
N ALA A 128 23.38 7.14 -0.36
CA ALA A 128 22.06 6.73 0.06
C ALA A 128 21.10 6.36 -1.11
N PHE A 129 21.36 6.87 -2.31
CA PHE A 129 20.55 6.62 -3.51
C PHE A 129 21.15 5.56 -4.45
N LEU A 130 22.29 4.94 -4.08
CA LEU A 130 22.84 3.84 -4.86
C LEU A 130 21.91 2.62 -4.86
N PRO A 131 21.86 1.85 -5.96
CA PRO A 131 21.13 0.60 -5.98
C PRO A 131 21.77 -0.43 -5.05
N VAL A 132 20.94 -1.33 -4.50
CA VAL A 132 21.36 -2.40 -3.57
C VAL A 132 22.57 -3.21 -4.08
N THR A 133 22.69 -3.41 -5.39
CA THR A 133 23.80 -4.13 -6.01
C THR A 133 25.14 -3.42 -5.84
N GLU A 134 25.14 -2.09 -5.80
CA GLU A 134 26.35 -1.30 -5.57
C GLU A 134 26.64 -1.18 -4.07
N LEU A 135 25.62 -0.96 -3.24
CA LEU A 135 25.76 -0.93 -1.78
C LEU A 135 26.37 -2.21 -1.22
N GLY A 136 25.80 -3.37 -1.60
CA GLY A 136 26.34 -4.67 -1.21
C GLY A 136 27.77 -4.89 -1.72
N ASN A 137 28.11 -4.37 -2.90
CA ASN A 137 29.48 -4.43 -3.41
C ASN A 137 30.44 -3.56 -2.60
N LEU A 138 30.08 -2.31 -2.29
CA LEU A 138 30.91 -1.40 -1.50
C LEU A 138 31.19 -1.97 -0.10
N ILE A 139 30.19 -2.62 0.53
CA ILE A 139 30.39 -3.38 1.76
C ILE A 139 31.39 -4.52 1.52
N ARG A 140 31.15 -5.37 0.51
CA ARG A 140 31.98 -6.53 0.19
C ARG A 140 33.46 -6.19 0.01
N ILE A 141 33.76 -5.06 -0.63
CA ILE A 141 35.14 -4.63 -0.91
C ILE A 141 35.72 -3.75 0.21
N GLY A 142 34.95 -3.44 1.25
CA GLY A 142 35.39 -2.68 2.42
C GLY A 142 35.47 -1.17 2.22
N GLU A 143 34.81 -0.63 1.19
CA GLU A 143 34.74 0.82 0.94
C GLU A 143 33.76 1.53 1.90
N ILE A 144 32.79 0.79 2.42
CA ILE A 144 31.90 1.18 3.52
C ILE A 144 31.69 -0.01 4.45
N SER A 145 31.32 0.25 5.70
CA SER A 145 30.84 -0.78 6.62
C SER A 145 29.30 -0.89 6.62
N SER A 146 28.77 -2.04 7.05
CA SER A 146 27.34 -2.22 7.28
C SER A 146 26.83 -1.29 8.38
N VAL A 147 27.62 -1.09 9.44
CA VAL A 147 27.32 -0.13 10.51
C VAL A 147 27.22 1.29 9.96
N GLU A 148 28.19 1.73 9.16
CA GLU A 148 28.18 3.06 8.51
C GLU A 148 26.93 3.26 7.66
N LEU A 149 26.60 2.28 6.80
CA LEU A 149 25.43 2.37 5.93
C LEU A 149 24.12 2.39 6.73
N THR A 150 24.01 1.57 7.77
CA THR A 150 22.84 1.53 8.66
C THR A 150 22.67 2.83 9.42
N THR A 151 23.76 3.39 9.97
CA THR A 151 23.74 4.70 10.63
C THR A 151 23.26 5.80 9.69
N LEU A 152 23.78 5.84 8.45
CA LEU A 152 23.35 6.79 7.43
C LEU A 152 21.83 6.76 7.20
N TYR A 153 21.24 5.56 7.03
CA TYR A 153 19.81 5.45 6.79
C TYR A 153 18.97 5.76 8.03
N LEU A 154 19.40 5.36 9.23
CA LEU A 154 18.71 5.70 10.48
C LEU A 154 18.66 7.22 10.70
N GLU A 155 19.77 7.92 10.45
CA GLU A 155 19.82 9.38 10.54
C GLU A 155 18.89 10.06 9.53
N ARG A 156 18.84 9.55 8.30
CA ARG A 156 17.93 10.06 7.26
C ARG A 156 16.47 9.84 7.63
N LEU A 157 16.12 8.67 8.15
CA LEU A 157 14.77 8.37 8.63
C LEU A 157 14.38 9.37 9.73
N LYS A 158 15.20 9.51 10.77
CA LYS A 158 14.95 10.48 11.86
C LYS A 158 14.83 11.92 11.37
N ARG A 159 15.61 12.32 10.37
CA ARG A 159 15.58 13.67 9.79
C ARG A 159 14.29 13.97 9.03
N HIS A 160 13.75 13.00 8.29
CA HIS A 160 12.65 13.22 7.35
C HIS A 160 11.29 12.69 7.83
N ASP A 161 11.25 11.90 8.91
CA ASP A 161 10.02 11.23 9.35
C ASP A 161 8.89 12.19 9.74
N ALA A 162 9.22 13.37 10.29
CA ALA A 162 8.23 14.37 10.70
C ALA A 162 7.39 14.92 9.52
N GLU A 163 7.93 14.87 8.30
CA GLU A 163 7.26 15.36 7.09
C GLU A 163 6.69 14.21 6.25
N LEU A 164 7.44 13.10 6.13
CA LEU A 164 7.10 12.02 5.21
C LEU A 164 6.32 10.88 5.86
N HIS A 165 6.36 10.74 7.19
CA HIS A 165 5.73 9.65 7.94
C HIS A 165 6.02 8.26 7.33
N CYS A 166 7.29 8.00 7.01
CA CYS A 166 7.69 6.82 6.24
C CYS A 166 7.75 5.54 7.06
N VAL A 167 7.90 5.62 8.39
CA VAL A 167 8.16 4.46 9.25
C VAL A 167 7.27 4.51 10.48
N ILE A 168 6.48 3.46 10.69
CA ILE A 168 5.63 3.34 11.90
C ILE A 168 6.41 2.81 13.11
N THR A 169 7.46 2.03 12.88
CA THR A 169 8.28 1.43 13.94
C THR A 169 9.74 1.41 13.51
N LEU A 170 10.56 2.21 14.18
CA LEU A 170 12.00 2.27 13.93
C LEU A 170 12.73 1.25 14.80
N THR A 171 13.28 0.19 14.18
CA THR A 171 13.93 -0.94 14.86
C THR A 171 15.44 -0.72 15.03
N GLU A 172 15.83 0.46 15.52
CA GLU A 172 17.22 0.93 15.54
C GLU A 172 18.20 -0.05 16.22
N GLU A 173 17.87 -0.56 17.40
CA GLU A 173 18.73 -1.51 18.12
C GLU A 173 18.99 -2.78 17.31
N ARG A 174 17.93 -3.39 16.77
CA ARG A 174 18.01 -4.59 15.92
C ARG A 174 18.79 -4.32 14.64
N ALA A 175 18.56 -3.17 13.99
CA ALA A 175 19.28 -2.81 12.78
C ALA A 175 20.78 -2.67 13.04
N MET A 176 21.17 -2.02 14.13
CA MET A 176 22.59 -1.85 14.51
C MET A 176 23.24 -3.18 14.94
N GLU A 177 22.49 -4.07 15.60
CA GLU A 177 22.97 -5.40 15.95
C GLU A 177 23.25 -6.25 14.69
N GLN A 178 22.31 -6.27 13.74
CA GLN A 178 22.46 -6.96 12.46
C GLN A 178 23.65 -6.41 11.66
N ALA A 179 23.77 -5.08 11.59
CA ALA A 179 24.87 -4.44 10.89
C ALA A 179 26.23 -4.80 11.49
N SER A 180 26.34 -4.72 12.82
CA SER A 180 27.55 -5.12 13.54
C SER A 180 27.87 -6.60 13.37
N ARG A 181 26.85 -7.47 13.25
CA ARG A 181 27.03 -8.89 12.96
C ARG A 181 27.57 -9.11 11.54
N ALA A 182 27.00 -8.44 10.53
CA ALA A 182 27.47 -8.49 9.15
C ALA A 182 28.95 -8.11 9.06
N ASP A 183 29.35 -6.98 9.66
CA ASP A 183 30.74 -6.52 9.63
C ASP A 183 31.70 -7.53 10.28
N ARG A 184 31.31 -8.16 11.41
CA ARG A 184 32.12 -9.21 12.05
C ARG A 184 32.25 -10.47 11.20
N GLU A 185 31.19 -10.84 10.49
CA GLU A 185 31.20 -12.00 9.58
C GLU A 185 32.09 -11.73 8.37
N LEU A 186 31.95 -10.56 7.75
CA LEU A 186 32.77 -10.15 6.63
C LEU A 186 34.26 -10.10 7.01
N ALA A 187 34.59 -9.58 8.20
CA ALA A 187 35.96 -9.57 8.72
C ALA A 187 36.56 -10.99 8.90
N ARG A 188 35.71 -12.01 9.05
CA ARG A 188 36.11 -13.43 9.11
C ARG A 188 36.09 -14.12 7.73
N GLY A 189 35.84 -13.37 6.66
CA GLY A 189 35.73 -13.89 5.29
C GLY A 189 34.39 -14.53 4.97
N VAL A 190 33.37 -14.36 5.82
CA VAL A 190 32.02 -14.91 5.59
C VAL A 190 31.19 -13.90 4.80
N TRP A 191 30.93 -14.22 3.54
CA TRP A 191 30.08 -13.42 2.64
C TRP A 191 28.78 -14.16 2.33
N ARG A 192 27.64 -13.59 2.73
CA ARG A 192 26.30 -14.22 2.55
C ARG A 192 25.71 -14.04 1.16
N GLY A 193 26.19 -13.05 0.40
CA GLY A 193 25.63 -12.72 -0.91
C GLY A 193 25.29 -11.23 -1.03
N PRO A 194 24.67 -10.81 -2.14
CA PRO A 194 24.49 -9.38 -2.48
C PRO A 194 23.75 -8.52 -1.45
N LEU A 195 23.02 -9.12 -0.52
CA LEU A 195 22.28 -8.41 0.53
C LEU A 195 23.07 -8.30 1.85
N HIS A 196 24.24 -8.93 1.95
CA HIS A 196 25.02 -8.98 3.18
C HIS A 196 25.37 -7.57 3.68
N GLY A 197 24.93 -7.26 4.90
CA GLY A 197 25.13 -5.97 5.56
C GLY A 197 24.29 -4.81 5.02
N VAL A 198 23.39 -5.02 4.06
CA VAL A 198 22.52 -3.94 3.55
C VAL A 198 21.28 -3.82 4.44
N PRO A 199 20.99 -2.65 5.03
CA PRO A 199 19.79 -2.44 5.84
C PRO A 199 18.52 -2.50 4.97
N TRP A 200 17.41 -2.93 5.57
CA TRP A 200 16.15 -3.14 4.87
C TRP A 200 14.96 -2.72 5.74
N GLY A 201 13.83 -2.41 5.09
CA GLY A 201 12.57 -2.10 5.74
C GLY A 201 11.50 -3.14 5.41
N ALA A 202 10.67 -3.49 6.40
CA ALA A 202 9.50 -4.34 6.21
C ALA A 202 8.25 -3.47 6.13
N LYS A 203 7.29 -3.86 5.28
CA LYS A 203 5.93 -3.31 5.38
C LYS A 203 5.31 -3.79 6.69
N ASP A 204 4.48 -2.96 7.33
CA ASP A 204 3.70 -3.28 8.54
C ASP A 204 2.57 -4.32 8.29
N LEU A 205 2.78 -5.21 7.33
CA LEU A 205 2.02 -6.43 7.06
C LEU A 205 2.85 -7.69 7.39
N LEU A 206 4.15 -7.54 7.59
CA LEU A 206 5.09 -8.62 7.83
C LEU A 206 5.39 -8.69 9.32
N ALA A 207 4.93 -9.75 9.98
CA ALA A 207 5.14 -9.93 11.40
C ALA A 207 6.63 -10.08 11.74
N VAL A 208 7.05 -9.43 12.83
CA VAL A 208 8.37 -9.57 13.44
C VAL A 208 8.17 -9.70 14.94
N ARG A 209 8.63 -10.80 15.53
CA ARG A 209 8.51 -11.03 16.97
C ARG A 209 9.17 -9.90 17.75
N GLY A 210 8.46 -9.39 18.76
CA GLY A 210 8.95 -8.31 19.63
C GLY A 210 8.70 -6.91 19.09
N TYR A 211 8.10 -6.76 17.90
CA TYR A 211 7.68 -5.48 17.34
C TYR A 211 6.18 -5.48 17.00
N PRO A 212 5.51 -4.32 17.03
CA PRO A 212 4.12 -4.21 16.62
C PRO A 212 3.92 -4.62 15.15
N THR A 213 2.75 -5.16 14.84
CA THR A 213 2.33 -5.42 13.45
C THR A 213 0.87 -5.02 13.33
N THR A 214 0.64 -3.78 12.87
CA THR A 214 -0.67 -3.11 13.01
C THR A 214 -1.51 -3.13 11.74
N TRP A 215 -0.94 -3.61 10.63
CA TRP A 215 -1.57 -3.67 9.31
C TRP A 215 -2.06 -2.31 8.79
N GLY A 216 -1.56 -1.21 9.36
CA GLY A 216 -2.00 0.14 9.04
C GLY A 216 -3.48 0.41 9.32
N ALA A 217 -4.11 -0.34 10.23
CA ALA A 217 -5.54 -0.25 10.50
C ALA A 217 -5.83 0.05 11.97
N ALA A 218 -6.64 1.09 12.22
CA ALA A 218 -6.92 1.61 13.57
C ALA A 218 -7.38 0.54 14.60
N PRO A 219 -8.22 -0.46 14.25
CA PRO A 219 -8.58 -1.53 15.19
C PRO A 219 -7.41 -2.41 15.64
N PHE A 220 -6.32 -2.47 14.86
CA PHE A 220 -5.15 -3.31 15.11
C PHE A 220 -3.95 -2.51 15.59
N LYS A 221 -4.14 -1.25 16.00
CA LYS A 221 -3.06 -0.37 16.46
C LYS A 221 -2.19 -0.99 17.56
N GLU A 222 -2.79 -1.75 18.47
CA GLU A 222 -2.11 -2.40 19.60
C GLU A 222 -1.78 -3.88 19.32
N GLN A 223 -1.94 -4.34 18.07
CA GLN A 223 -1.71 -5.72 17.69
C GLN A 223 -0.22 -6.07 17.74
N ASN A 224 0.06 -7.21 18.37
CA ASN A 224 1.37 -7.84 18.40
C ASN A 224 1.23 -9.30 17.98
N VAL A 225 2.13 -9.75 17.12
CA VAL A 225 2.13 -11.11 16.55
C VAL A 225 3.42 -11.80 17.00
N ASP A 226 3.31 -12.92 17.73
CA ASP A 226 4.46 -13.62 18.33
C ASP A 226 5.14 -14.62 17.36
N GLU A 227 5.31 -14.21 16.11
CA GLU A 227 5.97 -14.97 15.07
C GLU A 227 6.66 -14.05 14.07
N ASP A 228 7.65 -14.60 13.36
CA ASP A 228 8.30 -13.91 12.26
C ASP A 228 7.70 -14.40 10.95
N ALA A 229 7.34 -13.47 10.06
CA ALA A 229 6.96 -13.80 8.69
C ALA A 229 8.12 -14.51 7.98
N THR A 230 7.82 -15.50 7.13
CA THR A 230 8.85 -16.28 6.43
C THR A 230 9.84 -15.43 5.63
N VAL A 231 9.37 -14.31 5.04
CA VAL A 231 10.24 -13.39 4.32
C VAL A 231 11.22 -12.66 5.25
N VAL A 232 10.81 -12.32 6.47
CA VAL A 232 11.66 -11.69 7.49
C VAL A 232 12.78 -12.66 7.88
N GLN A 233 12.44 -13.91 8.17
CA GLN A 233 13.42 -14.96 8.50
C GLN A 233 14.47 -15.12 7.38
N ARG A 234 14.01 -15.21 6.12
CA ARG A 234 14.90 -15.32 4.96
C ARG A 234 15.77 -14.09 4.75
N LEU A 235 15.23 -12.90 5.01
CA LEU A 235 16.00 -11.66 4.92
C LEU A 235 17.07 -11.60 6.01
N ASP A 236 16.72 -11.93 7.25
CA ASP A 236 17.66 -12.01 8.37
C ASP A 236 18.82 -12.95 8.04
N GLU A 237 18.53 -14.14 7.51
CA GLU A 237 19.55 -15.10 7.07
C GLU A 237 20.45 -14.58 5.94
N ALA A 238 19.92 -13.73 5.06
CA ALA A 238 20.63 -13.22 3.87
C ALA A 238 21.47 -11.96 4.14
N VAL A 239 20.98 -11.05 5.00
CA VAL A 239 21.62 -9.75 5.29
C VAL A 239 22.67 -9.89 6.39
N ALA A 240 22.31 -10.50 7.51
CA ALA A 240 23.15 -11.02 8.59
C ALA A 240 22.28 -11.16 9.83
#